data_AF-A0A085ZBB8-F1
#
_entry.id   AF-A0A085ZBB8-F1
#
_cell.length_a   1.000
_cell.length_b   1.000
_cell.length_c   1.000
_cell.angle_alpha   90.00
_cell.angle_beta   90.00
_cell.angle_gamma   90.00
#
_symmetry.space_group_name_H-M   'P 1'
#
loop_
_entity.id
_entity.type
_entity.pdbx_description
1 polymer ?
#
loop_
_entity_poly.entity_id
_entity_poly.type
_entity_poly.pdbx_seq_one_letter_code
_entity_poly.pdbx_strand_id
1 'polypeptide(L)'
;MMKPYFILFLLFIFAANAQTINKKEDSLIFLLKSTASPDEKITLGESLLLKDGYSDRFKAYVNRSVGSAFMTKGEFKTGQEFYQKAIAFAEKSDDYLCKVQTNCSMGEAYSALGLTSEGEEYLLKAKEYSTHLKDNEESTIAIFSINSILGNLYKSKKQPNKSLNIYKNSLFLSDKIKHRPEYYGALSYTYLGLGDAFGEKKIYDSSRFYYDKGIETSLKDPQKRYIYALYSGLGDIEVNAENYTQAIKNYNNALSFSSQLPPYAKSDIYKKIADSYLKLKSIKNVSKYTDSAKIYSAKAYTQSNKGLETAVDKIKNDKIAIINEKEKKVSNLLYLLLFFGALLIISTLWYFLNLKKQKKLYQEYVLQAQSLNKTQTETIIESLANHSQTSISTDLELDILEKLNIFENEEMFRDQDMSLSKLASHLNTNTNYLSRIINQRYNKNFNNYISELRINYITKKITENPSYRNYKISFLAEDSGFVSHSAFSTKFKEVTGVSPSQFLSFSSSERQIS
;
A
#
# COMPACT_ATOMS: atom_id res chain seq x y z
N MET A 1 26.26 20.38 -39.78
CA MET A 1 26.77 20.88 -38.48
C MET A 1 26.18 22.26 -38.22
N MET A 2 25.16 22.36 -37.35
CA MET A 2 24.66 23.66 -36.88
C MET A 2 25.78 24.33 -36.07
N LYS A 3 26.28 25.49 -36.51
CA LYS A 3 27.41 26.16 -35.85
C LYS A 3 27.05 26.46 -34.38
N PRO A 4 27.94 26.20 -33.40
CA PRO A 4 27.67 26.40 -31.97
C PRO A 4 27.19 27.82 -31.62
N TYR A 5 27.55 28.81 -32.44
CA TYR A 5 27.09 30.20 -32.31
C TYR A 5 25.57 30.39 -32.52
N PHE A 6 24.89 29.56 -33.31
CA PHE A 6 23.44 29.66 -33.54
C PHE A 6 22.64 29.15 -32.33
N ILE A 7 23.12 28.09 -31.67
CA ILE A 7 22.54 27.58 -30.43
C ILE A 7 22.76 28.59 -29.28
N LEU A 8 23.95 29.18 -29.19
CA LEU A 8 24.25 30.26 -28.23
C LEU A 8 23.38 31.51 -28.45
N PHE A 9 23.12 31.90 -29.71
CA PHE A 9 22.24 33.03 -30.03
C PHE A 9 20.78 32.75 -29.68
N LEU A 10 20.26 31.55 -29.98
CA LEU A 10 18.92 31.14 -29.56
C LEU A 10 18.80 31.11 -28.03
N LEU A 11 19.79 30.54 -27.33
CA LEU A 11 19.84 30.55 -25.86
C LEU A 11 19.84 31.98 -25.30
N PHE A 12 20.53 32.91 -25.96
CA PHE A 12 20.52 34.33 -25.57
C PHE A 12 19.15 34.99 -25.76
N ILE A 13 18.45 34.71 -26.86
CA ILE A 13 17.10 35.22 -27.11
C ILE A 13 16.11 34.65 -26.09
N PHE A 14 16.18 33.34 -25.81
CA PHE A 14 15.35 32.70 -24.78
C PHE A 14 15.66 33.26 -23.38
N ALA A 15 16.92 33.50 -23.05
CA ALA A 15 17.32 34.11 -21.78
C ALA A 15 16.85 35.57 -21.66
N ALA A 16 16.98 36.37 -22.71
CA ALA A 16 16.51 37.76 -22.72
C ALA A 16 14.98 37.87 -22.63
N ASN A 17 14.26 36.99 -23.32
CA ASN A 17 12.80 36.91 -23.22
C ASN A 17 12.37 36.43 -21.82
N ALA A 18 13.01 35.41 -21.26
CA ALA A 18 12.73 34.94 -19.90
C ALA A 18 12.99 36.04 -18.85
N GLN A 19 14.08 36.80 -18.99
CA GLN A 19 14.39 37.91 -18.09
C GLN A 19 13.38 39.05 -18.18
N THR A 20 12.88 39.34 -19.39
CA THR A 20 11.85 40.37 -19.60
C THR A 20 10.50 39.95 -19.03
N ILE A 21 10.12 38.67 -19.22
CA ILE A 21 8.92 38.08 -18.61
C ILE A 21 9.02 38.16 -17.08
N ASN A 22 10.15 37.75 -16.48
CA ASN A 22 10.34 37.81 -15.04
C ASN A 22 10.20 39.23 -14.48
N LYS A 23 10.76 40.26 -15.14
CA LYS A 23 10.61 41.66 -14.71
C LYS A 23 9.15 42.13 -14.72
N LYS A 24 8.38 41.72 -15.73
CA LYS A 24 6.95 42.03 -15.83
C LYS A 24 6.16 41.32 -14.73
N GLU A 25 6.43 40.04 -14.51
CA GLU A 25 5.81 39.25 -13.45
C GLU A 25 6.11 39.80 -12.06
N ASP A 26 7.37 40.17 -11.78
CA ASP A 26 7.76 40.75 -10.49
C ASP A 26 7.06 42.10 -10.21
N SER A 27 6.83 42.91 -11.26
CA SER A 27 6.07 44.17 -11.15
C SER A 27 4.60 43.91 -10.81
N LEU A 28 3.99 42.87 -11.41
CA LEU A 28 2.62 42.46 -11.11
C LEU A 28 2.48 41.83 -9.73
N ILE A 29 3.51 41.09 -9.28
CA ILE A 29 3.61 40.58 -7.91
C ILE A 29 3.63 41.75 -6.93
N PHE A 30 4.42 42.78 -7.19
CA PHE A 30 4.48 43.97 -6.34
C PHE A 30 3.11 44.68 -6.26
N LEU A 31 2.43 44.84 -7.41
CA LEU A 31 1.08 45.39 -7.46
C LEU A 31 0.12 44.58 -6.56
N LEU A 32 0.08 43.26 -6.72
CA LEU A 32 -0.74 42.37 -5.88
C LEU A 32 -0.39 42.45 -4.38
N LYS A 33 0.90 42.62 -4.02
CA LYS A 33 1.31 42.84 -2.62
C LYS A 33 0.77 44.15 -2.07
N SER A 34 0.77 45.20 -2.88
CA SER A 34 0.34 46.54 -2.49
C SER A 34 -1.18 46.69 -2.41
N THR A 35 -1.95 45.86 -3.12
CA THR A 35 -3.41 45.84 -3.06
C THR A 35 -3.89 45.39 -1.67
N ALA A 36 -4.47 46.31 -0.90
CA ALA A 36 -4.97 46.05 0.45
C ALA A 36 -6.36 45.39 0.45
N SER A 37 -7.25 45.82 -0.46
CA SER A 37 -8.62 45.32 -0.54
C SER A 37 -8.66 43.84 -0.98
N PRO A 38 -9.31 42.94 -0.23
CA PRO A 38 -9.50 41.55 -0.66
C PRO A 38 -10.25 41.44 -1.99
N ASP A 39 -11.27 42.27 -2.22
CA ASP A 39 -12.09 42.20 -3.45
C ASP A 39 -11.30 42.67 -4.69
N GLU A 40 -10.51 43.73 -4.55
CA GLU A 40 -9.62 44.19 -5.63
C GLU A 40 -8.53 43.16 -5.93
N LYS A 41 -8.00 42.50 -4.90
CA LYS A 41 -6.99 41.44 -5.04
C LYS A 41 -7.54 40.22 -5.75
N ILE A 42 -8.77 39.81 -5.44
CA ILE A 42 -9.47 38.73 -6.14
C ILE A 42 -9.67 39.11 -7.61
N THR A 43 -10.27 40.28 -7.86
CA THR A 43 -10.56 40.76 -9.23
C THR A 43 -9.29 40.85 -10.08
N LEU A 44 -8.24 41.47 -9.54
CA LEU A 44 -6.94 41.59 -10.22
C LEU A 44 -6.32 40.22 -10.45
N GLY A 45 -6.28 39.36 -9.43
CA GLY A 45 -5.69 38.04 -9.52
C GLY A 45 -6.40 37.13 -10.54
N GLU A 46 -7.72 37.09 -10.54
CA GLU A 46 -8.50 36.34 -11.52
C GLU A 46 -8.26 36.86 -12.94
N SER A 47 -8.23 38.18 -13.13
CA SER A 47 -7.90 38.77 -14.44
C SER A 47 -6.51 38.39 -14.96
N LEU A 48 -5.54 38.19 -14.05
CA LEU A 48 -4.18 37.78 -14.39
C LEU A 48 -4.12 36.29 -14.74
N LEU A 49 -4.94 35.45 -14.09
CA LEU A 49 -5.02 34.01 -14.35
C LEU A 49 -5.70 33.67 -15.69
N LEU A 50 -6.48 34.58 -16.26
CA LEU A 50 -7.08 34.44 -17.60
C LEU A 50 -6.08 34.66 -18.75
N LYS A 51 -4.91 35.22 -18.47
CA LYS A 51 -3.90 35.53 -19.49
C LYS A 51 -2.90 34.38 -19.62
N ASP A 52 -2.63 33.98 -20.85
CA ASP A 52 -1.58 33.02 -21.17
C ASP A 52 -0.18 33.64 -21.14
N GLY A 53 0.85 32.79 -21.12
CA GLY A 53 2.25 33.19 -21.21
C GLY A 53 2.95 33.51 -19.88
N TYR A 54 2.25 33.40 -18.75
CA TYR A 54 2.88 33.51 -17.43
C TYR A 54 3.50 32.19 -16.94
N SER A 55 4.60 32.32 -16.20
CA SER A 55 5.32 31.23 -15.56
C SER A 55 4.46 30.51 -14.50
N ASP A 56 4.79 29.25 -14.23
CA ASP A 56 4.12 28.48 -13.16
C ASP A 56 4.39 29.10 -11.78
N ARG A 57 5.58 29.68 -11.56
CA ARG A 57 5.92 30.48 -10.36
C ARG A 57 4.95 31.64 -10.17
N PHE A 58 4.68 32.40 -11.23
CA PHE A 58 3.76 33.53 -11.17
C PHE A 58 2.33 33.06 -10.93
N LYS A 59 1.86 32.03 -11.65
CA LYS A 59 0.52 31.45 -11.44
C LYS A 59 0.34 30.94 -10.01
N ALA A 60 1.36 30.30 -9.44
CA ALA A 60 1.35 29.87 -8.05
C ALA A 60 1.20 31.06 -7.10
N TYR A 61 1.97 32.13 -7.31
CA TYR A 61 1.89 33.35 -6.52
C TYR A 61 0.50 34.00 -6.58
N VAL A 62 -0.08 34.14 -7.77
CA VAL A 62 -1.40 34.76 -7.97
C VAL A 62 -2.48 33.92 -7.28
N ASN A 63 -2.50 32.61 -7.50
CA ASN A 63 -3.46 31.72 -6.84
C ASN A 63 -3.34 31.78 -5.31
N ARG A 64 -2.12 31.80 -4.77
CA ARG A 64 -1.88 31.93 -3.32
C ARG A 64 -2.41 33.26 -2.78
N SER A 65 -2.22 34.35 -3.51
CA SER A 65 -2.68 35.69 -3.12
C SER A 65 -4.21 35.80 -3.14
N VAL A 66 -4.86 35.24 -4.17
CA VAL A 66 -6.32 35.17 -4.28
C VAL A 66 -6.90 34.25 -3.20
N GLY A 67 -6.28 33.09 -2.96
CA GLY A 67 -6.67 32.17 -1.88
C GLY A 67 -6.64 32.85 -0.51
N SER A 68 -5.58 33.60 -0.21
CA SER A 68 -5.49 34.40 1.01
C SER A 68 -6.58 35.46 1.12
N ALA A 69 -6.96 36.12 0.02
CA ALA A 69 -8.04 37.10 0.02
C ALA A 69 -9.40 36.48 0.34
N PHE A 70 -9.73 35.32 -0.24
CA PHE A 70 -10.94 34.56 0.10
C PHE A 70 -10.96 34.10 1.56
N MET A 71 -9.82 33.64 2.09
CA MET A 71 -9.71 33.30 3.52
C MET A 71 -10.03 34.49 4.42
N THR A 72 -9.51 35.68 4.10
CA THR A 72 -9.81 36.92 4.84
C THR A 72 -11.29 37.28 4.79
N LYS A 73 -11.97 37.00 3.67
CA LYS A 73 -13.42 37.19 3.54
C LYS A 73 -14.26 36.14 4.28
N GLY A 74 -13.65 35.08 4.80
CA GLY A 74 -14.35 33.95 5.42
C GLY A 74 -14.87 32.91 4.41
N GLU A 75 -14.50 33.06 3.13
CA GLU A 75 -14.86 32.12 2.06
C GLU A 75 -13.85 30.97 2.00
N PHE A 76 -13.79 30.19 3.09
CA PHE A 76 -12.71 29.22 3.32
C PHE A 76 -12.59 28.14 2.25
N LYS A 77 -13.72 27.62 1.75
CA LYS A 77 -13.74 26.61 0.68
C LYS A 77 -13.06 27.12 -0.59
N THR A 78 -13.50 28.27 -1.09
CA THR A 78 -12.93 28.90 -2.29
C THR A 78 -11.45 29.22 -2.08
N GLY A 79 -11.09 29.75 -0.90
CA GLY A 79 -9.70 30.01 -0.53
C GLY A 79 -8.81 28.78 -0.61
N GLN A 80 -9.29 27.63 -0.11
CA GLN A 80 -8.58 26.35 -0.19
C GLN A 80 -8.40 25.84 -1.61
N GLU A 81 -9.43 25.94 -2.47
CA GLU A 81 -9.34 25.55 -3.88
C GLU A 81 -8.24 26.35 -4.60
N PHE A 82 -8.13 27.65 -4.32
CA PHE A 82 -7.05 28.49 -4.83
C PHE A 82 -5.68 28.11 -4.26
N TYR A 83 -5.56 27.78 -2.98
CA TYR A 83 -4.30 27.27 -2.44
C TYR A 83 -3.88 25.93 -3.06
N GLN A 84 -4.82 25.02 -3.33
CA GLN A 84 -4.53 23.77 -4.01
C GLN A 84 -4.02 24.01 -5.43
N LYS A 85 -4.64 24.93 -6.18
CA LYS A 85 -4.13 25.37 -7.49
C LYS A 85 -2.73 25.98 -7.36
N ALA A 86 -2.49 26.80 -6.34
CA ALA A 86 -1.18 27.39 -6.09
C ALA A 86 -0.11 26.32 -5.87
N ILE A 87 -0.40 25.28 -5.07
CA ILE A 87 0.50 24.15 -4.84
C ILE A 87 0.76 23.42 -6.16
N ALA A 88 -0.28 23.12 -6.94
CA ALA A 88 -0.12 22.41 -8.22
C ALA A 88 0.79 23.15 -9.21
N PHE A 89 0.74 24.48 -9.24
CA PHE A 89 1.66 25.30 -10.03
C PHE A 89 3.05 25.39 -9.41
N ALA A 90 3.14 25.55 -8.08
CA ALA A 90 4.43 25.60 -7.39
C ALA A 90 5.22 24.30 -7.60
N GLU A 91 4.57 23.15 -7.60
CA GLU A 91 5.21 21.85 -7.84
C GLU A 91 5.81 21.71 -9.24
N LYS A 92 5.18 22.33 -10.24
CA LYS A 92 5.69 22.40 -11.62
C LYS A 92 6.84 23.38 -11.79
N SER A 93 6.99 24.32 -10.87
CA SER A 93 8.07 25.31 -10.91
C SER A 93 9.35 24.76 -10.28
N ASP A 94 10.50 25.17 -10.82
CA ASP A 94 11.82 24.89 -10.24
C ASP A 94 12.18 25.85 -9.08
N ASP A 95 11.25 26.73 -8.70
CA ASP A 95 11.45 27.72 -7.63
C ASP A 95 11.08 27.13 -6.27
N TYR A 96 12.09 26.62 -5.55
CA TYR A 96 11.93 26.10 -4.19
C TYR A 96 11.38 27.14 -3.21
N LEU A 97 11.68 28.42 -3.39
CA LEU A 97 11.14 29.47 -2.51
C LEU A 97 9.63 29.60 -2.74
N CYS A 98 9.17 29.51 -3.98
CA CYS A 98 7.75 29.45 -4.31
C CYS A 98 7.07 28.25 -3.65
N LYS A 99 7.69 27.06 -3.69
CA LYS A 99 7.19 25.86 -3.00
C LYS A 99 7.09 26.06 -1.49
N VAL A 100 8.13 26.64 -0.87
CA VAL A 100 8.14 26.96 0.56
C VAL A 100 7.01 27.92 0.92
N GLN A 101 6.92 29.07 0.26
CA GLN A 101 5.92 30.10 0.57
C GLN A 101 4.49 29.59 0.38
N THR A 102 4.25 28.78 -0.65
CA THR A 102 2.92 28.23 -0.94
C THR A 102 2.49 27.21 0.11
N ASN A 103 3.38 26.28 0.47
CA ASN A 103 3.12 25.32 1.54
C ASN A 103 2.97 26.01 2.91
N CYS A 104 3.74 27.07 3.18
CA CYS A 104 3.55 27.88 4.39
C CYS A 104 2.17 28.52 4.47
N SER A 105 1.72 29.17 3.39
CA SER A 105 0.39 29.81 3.36
C SER A 105 -0.74 28.79 3.53
N MET A 106 -0.61 27.60 2.94
CA MET A 106 -1.57 26.52 3.14
C MET A 106 -1.57 26.00 4.58
N GLY A 107 -0.38 25.81 5.16
CA GLY A 107 -0.21 25.38 6.55
C GLY A 107 -0.81 26.37 7.56
N GLU A 108 -0.58 27.67 7.35
CA GLU A 108 -1.19 28.74 8.13
C GLU A 108 -2.72 28.74 8.00
N ALA A 109 -3.24 28.60 6.77
CA ALA A 109 -4.67 28.53 6.50
C ALA A 109 -5.35 27.36 7.24
N TYR A 110 -4.79 26.15 7.18
CA TYR A 110 -5.31 25.00 7.92
C TYR A 110 -5.23 25.20 9.43
N SER A 111 -4.13 25.76 9.92
CA SER A 111 -3.94 26.05 11.35
C SER A 111 -5.00 27.04 11.86
N ALA A 112 -5.32 28.07 11.09
CA ALA A 112 -6.36 29.05 11.43
C ALA A 112 -7.77 28.43 11.49
N LEU A 113 -8.01 27.32 10.77
CA LEU A 113 -9.25 26.55 10.79
C LEU A 113 -9.29 25.50 11.92
N GLY A 114 -8.25 25.42 12.76
CA GLY A 114 -8.12 24.41 13.80
C GLY A 114 -7.69 23.01 13.30
N LEU A 115 -7.41 22.88 12.00
CA LEU A 115 -6.93 21.66 11.35
C LEU A 115 -5.41 21.55 11.52
N THR A 116 -4.97 21.38 12.77
CA THR A 116 -3.55 21.47 13.15
C THR A 116 -2.69 20.34 12.58
N SER A 117 -3.25 19.15 12.36
CA SER A 117 -2.51 18.02 11.76
C SER A 117 -2.24 18.26 10.28
N GLU A 118 -3.23 18.73 9.54
CA GLU A 118 -3.11 19.14 8.13
C GLU A 118 -2.15 20.30 7.98
N GLY A 119 -2.28 21.32 8.84
CA GLY A 119 -1.37 22.46 8.86
C GLY A 119 0.09 22.05 9.06
N GLU A 120 0.32 21.08 9.97
CA GLU A 120 1.65 20.56 10.26
C GLU A 120 2.25 19.84 9.05
N GLU A 121 1.47 19.03 8.33
CA GLU A 121 1.94 18.33 7.12
C GLU A 121 2.51 19.31 6.09
N TYR A 122 1.77 20.38 5.76
CA TYR A 122 2.23 21.38 4.80
C TYR A 122 3.44 22.18 5.30
N LEU A 123 3.50 22.50 6.60
CA LEU A 123 4.65 23.21 7.16
C LEU A 123 5.91 22.34 7.19
N LEU A 124 5.78 21.02 7.40
CA LEU A 124 6.89 20.08 7.31
C LEU A 124 7.38 19.94 5.87
N LYS A 125 6.49 19.90 4.88
CA LYS A 125 6.86 19.97 3.44
C LYS A 125 7.58 21.27 3.11
N ALA A 126 7.08 22.41 3.62
CA ALA A 126 7.78 23.70 3.46
C ALA A 126 9.18 23.65 4.08
N LYS A 127 9.34 23.03 5.24
CA LYS A 127 10.65 22.85 5.89
C LYS A 127 11.58 21.95 5.06
N GLU A 128 11.07 20.87 4.49
CA GLU A 128 11.82 20.01 3.57
C GLU A 128 12.31 20.80 2.34
N TYR A 129 11.42 21.52 1.66
CA TYR A 129 11.81 22.38 0.53
C TYR A 129 12.82 23.46 0.91
N SER A 130 12.76 23.96 2.15
CA SER A 130 13.72 24.97 2.61
C SER A 130 15.17 24.49 2.62
N THR A 131 15.41 23.17 2.67
CA THR A 131 16.76 22.59 2.63
C THR A 131 17.46 22.74 1.29
N HIS A 132 16.70 23.00 0.21
CA HIS A 132 17.22 23.24 -1.13
C HIS A 132 17.48 24.72 -1.43
N LEU A 133 17.14 25.61 -0.49
CA LEU A 133 17.35 27.04 -0.66
C LEU A 133 18.82 27.42 -0.47
N LYS A 134 19.29 28.40 -1.24
CA LYS A 134 20.61 28.99 -1.06
C LYS A 134 20.64 29.85 0.21
N ASP A 135 21.75 29.84 0.94
CA ASP A 135 21.90 30.70 2.13
C ASP A 135 21.92 32.18 1.70
N ASN A 136 20.82 32.87 1.95
CA ASN A 136 20.62 34.28 1.71
C ASN A 136 19.48 34.82 2.60
N GLU A 137 19.29 36.14 2.60
CA GLU A 137 18.27 36.80 3.42
C GLU A 137 16.85 36.31 3.11
N GLU A 138 16.52 36.09 1.84
CA GLU A 138 15.17 35.67 1.42
C GLU A 138 14.81 34.28 1.93
N SER A 139 15.77 33.35 1.86
CA SER A 139 15.64 32.00 2.42
C SER A 139 15.58 32.03 3.95
N THR A 140 16.31 32.95 4.58
CA THR A 140 16.24 33.16 6.04
C THR A 140 14.86 33.66 6.45
N ILE A 141 14.25 34.59 5.72
CA ILE A 141 12.87 35.06 5.94
C ILE A 141 11.86 33.91 5.79
N ALA A 142 12.04 33.06 4.77
CA ALA A 142 11.16 31.91 4.55
C ALA A 142 11.25 30.90 5.70
N ILE A 143 12.45 30.54 6.13
CA ILE A 143 12.69 29.65 7.29
C ILE A 143 12.14 30.26 8.58
N PHE A 144 12.36 31.57 8.79
CA PHE A 144 11.79 32.29 9.92
C PHE A 144 10.26 32.19 9.93
N SER A 145 9.62 32.37 8.76
CA SER A 145 8.18 32.28 8.62
C SER A 145 7.66 30.87 8.92
N ILE A 146 8.32 29.82 8.41
CA ILE A 146 8.01 28.42 8.73
C ILE A 146 8.03 28.21 10.25
N ASN A 147 9.11 28.62 10.92
CA ASN A 147 9.26 28.44 12.37
C ASN A 147 8.21 29.23 13.16
N SER A 148 7.89 30.44 12.74
CA SER A 148 6.85 31.28 13.36
C SER A 148 5.49 30.58 13.35
N ILE A 149 5.12 29.98 12.21
CA ILE A 149 3.83 29.28 12.07
C ILE A 149 3.86 27.94 12.81
N LEU A 150 4.93 27.16 12.70
CA LEU A 150 5.09 25.90 13.46
C LEU A 150 5.04 26.12 14.97
N GLY A 151 5.68 27.17 15.48
CA GLY A 151 5.62 27.53 16.89
C GLY A 151 4.18 27.74 17.36
N ASN A 152 3.39 28.50 16.58
CA ASN A 152 1.98 28.76 16.87
C ASN A 152 1.12 27.48 16.76
N LEU A 153 1.42 26.63 15.78
CA LEU A 153 0.75 25.34 15.62
C LEU A 153 1.01 24.41 16.82
N TYR A 154 2.25 24.28 17.29
CA TYR A 154 2.52 23.45 18.46
C TYR A 154 1.96 24.04 19.75
N LYS A 155 1.82 25.37 19.83
CA LYS A 155 1.07 26.02 20.91
C LYS A 155 -0.39 25.59 20.89
N SER A 156 -1.08 25.66 19.74
CA SER A 156 -2.49 25.23 19.64
C SER A 156 -2.68 23.73 19.91
N LYS A 157 -1.67 22.90 19.63
CA LYS A 157 -1.60 21.49 20.05
C LYS A 157 -1.30 21.27 21.54
N LYS A 158 -1.25 22.33 22.36
CA LYS A 158 -0.92 22.31 23.80
C LYS A 158 0.47 21.71 24.09
N GLN A 159 1.44 21.99 23.24
CA GLN A 159 2.85 21.60 23.41
C GLN A 159 3.74 22.83 23.63
N PRO A 160 3.57 23.57 24.75
CA PRO A 160 4.20 24.88 24.93
C PRO A 160 5.73 24.83 24.98
N ASN A 161 6.34 23.76 25.49
CA ASN A 161 7.80 23.63 25.51
C ASN A 161 8.39 23.50 24.09
N LYS A 162 7.74 22.71 23.22
CA LYS A 162 8.14 22.55 21.82
C LYS A 162 7.96 23.86 21.06
N SER A 163 6.83 24.53 21.27
CA SER A 163 6.54 25.86 20.73
C SER A 163 7.61 26.90 21.11
N LEU A 164 7.92 27.03 22.41
CA LEU A 164 8.94 27.95 22.91
C LEU A 164 10.33 27.69 22.32
N ASN A 165 10.72 26.41 22.16
CA ASN A 165 11.99 26.07 21.54
C ASN A 165 12.06 26.52 20.07
N ILE A 166 10.97 26.31 19.32
CA ILE A 166 10.88 26.74 17.92
C ILE A 166 10.93 28.26 17.80
N TYR A 167 10.21 29.00 18.65
CA TYR A 167 10.29 30.46 18.65
C TYR A 167 11.69 30.98 18.98
N LYS A 168 12.39 30.38 19.95
CA LYS A 168 13.78 30.74 20.28
C LYS A 168 14.70 30.53 19.08
N ASN A 169 14.58 29.39 18.39
CA ASN A 169 15.33 29.12 17.17
C ASN A 169 15.02 30.14 16.06
N SER A 170 13.75 30.57 15.93
CA SER A 170 13.37 31.62 14.99
C SER A 170 14.02 32.97 15.34
N LEU A 171 14.01 33.36 16.61
CA LEU A 171 14.59 34.63 17.06
C LEU A 171 16.11 34.72 16.80
N PHE A 172 16.83 33.60 16.86
CA PHE A 172 18.25 33.58 16.49
C PHE A 172 18.51 34.02 15.03
N LEU A 173 17.56 33.76 14.13
CA LEU A 173 17.66 34.17 12.72
C LEU A 173 17.33 35.65 12.50
N SER A 174 16.70 36.31 13.48
CA SER A 174 16.18 37.67 13.32
C SER A 174 17.27 38.71 13.05
N ASP A 175 18.46 38.56 13.64
CA ASP A 175 19.56 39.50 13.47
C ASP A 175 20.05 39.63 12.03
N LYS A 176 19.95 38.55 11.24
CA LYS A 176 20.35 38.53 9.82
C LYS A 176 19.37 39.28 8.91
N ILE A 177 18.14 39.47 9.34
CA ILE A 177 17.05 39.95 8.48
C ILE A 177 16.41 41.23 9.01
N LYS A 178 16.87 41.78 10.14
CA LYS A 178 16.16 42.83 10.89
C LYS A 178 15.93 44.18 10.17
N HIS A 179 16.58 44.40 9.04
CA HIS A 179 16.41 45.58 8.18
C HIS A 179 15.34 45.40 7.10
N ARG A 180 14.85 44.18 6.86
CA ARG A 180 13.91 43.86 5.77
C ARG A 180 12.45 44.09 6.17
N PRO A 181 11.66 44.94 5.52
CA PRO A 181 10.26 45.13 5.92
C PRO A 181 9.42 43.83 5.92
N GLU A 182 9.80 42.85 5.10
CA GLU A 182 9.06 41.62 4.88
C GLU A 182 9.06 40.66 6.09
N TYR A 183 10.05 40.74 6.99
CA TYR A 183 10.09 39.85 8.16
C TYR A 183 9.26 40.37 9.36
N TYR A 184 8.92 41.67 9.41
CA TYR A 184 8.24 42.27 10.56
C TYR A 184 6.92 41.57 10.89
N GLY A 185 6.16 41.13 9.88
CA GLY A 185 4.92 40.38 10.08
C GLY A 185 5.18 39.06 10.81
N ALA A 186 6.13 38.25 10.32
CA ALA A 186 6.46 36.97 10.95
C ALA A 186 7.05 37.15 12.35
N LEU A 187 7.89 38.18 12.57
CA LEU A 187 8.44 38.47 13.89
C LEU A 187 7.35 38.89 14.88
N SER A 188 6.41 39.75 14.45
CA SER A 188 5.25 40.13 15.25
C SER A 188 4.42 38.90 15.65
N TYR A 189 4.24 37.95 14.72
CA TYR A 189 3.53 36.69 14.98
C TYR A 189 4.29 35.75 15.93
N THR A 190 5.62 35.74 15.86
CA THR A 190 6.48 35.03 16.82
C THR A 190 6.36 35.62 18.22
N TYR A 191 6.40 36.95 18.34
CA TYR A 191 6.23 37.63 19.62
C TYR A 191 4.84 37.46 20.23
N LEU A 192 3.79 37.49 19.40
CA LEU A 192 2.44 37.13 19.82
C LEU A 192 2.42 35.73 20.45
N GLY A 193 2.99 34.75 19.73
CA GLY A 193 3.05 33.37 20.19
C GLY A 193 3.87 33.16 21.47
N LEU A 194 4.99 33.87 21.61
CA LEU A 194 5.80 33.88 22.84
C LEU A 194 5.01 34.50 24.01
N GLY A 195 4.35 35.63 23.77
CA GLY A 195 3.48 36.29 24.76
C GLY A 195 2.42 35.33 25.29
N ASP A 196 1.69 34.68 24.37
CA ASP A 196 0.67 33.69 24.71
C ASP A 196 1.27 32.50 25.50
N ALA A 197 2.40 31.94 25.04
CA ALA A 197 3.03 30.77 25.67
C ALA A 197 3.55 31.05 27.09
N PHE A 198 4.09 32.25 27.35
CA PHE A 198 4.46 32.67 28.71
C PHE A 198 3.23 32.99 29.57
N GLY A 199 2.18 33.54 28.97
CA GLY A 199 0.90 33.81 29.63
C GLY A 199 0.22 32.53 30.13
N GLU A 200 0.20 31.46 29.32
CA GLU A 200 -0.29 30.14 29.72
C GLU A 200 0.48 29.56 30.91
N LYS A 201 1.79 29.85 30.99
CA LYS A 201 2.64 29.48 32.14
C LYS A 201 2.49 30.42 33.34
N LYS A 202 1.62 31.43 33.25
CA LYS A 202 1.41 32.47 34.26
C LYS A 202 2.66 33.31 34.57
N ILE A 203 3.60 33.39 33.62
CA ILE A 203 4.79 34.24 33.72
C ILE A 203 4.46 35.57 33.05
N TYR A 204 3.69 36.40 33.77
CA TYR A 204 3.06 37.58 33.18
C TYR A 204 4.06 38.66 32.76
N ASP A 205 5.17 38.86 33.47
CA ASP A 205 6.19 39.86 33.10
C ASP A 205 6.82 39.55 31.74
N SER A 206 7.26 38.30 31.53
CA SER A 206 7.78 37.84 30.24
C SER A 206 6.72 37.91 29.14
N SER A 207 5.48 37.56 29.47
CA SER A 207 4.36 37.64 28.53
C SER A 207 4.15 39.08 28.03
N ARG A 208 4.07 40.06 28.94
CA ARG A 208 3.96 41.50 28.63
C ARG A 208 5.13 41.98 27.78
N PHE A 209 6.36 41.63 28.17
CA PHE A 209 7.56 42.00 27.42
C PHE A 209 7.47 41.58 25.95
N TYR A 210 7.02 40.35 25.67
CA TYR A 210 6.88 39.88 24.29
C TYR A 210 5.71 40.52 23.55
N TYR A 211 4.57 40.78 24.20
CA TYR A 211 3.49 41.55 23.56
C TYR A 211 3.96 42.96 23.20
N ASP A 212 4.66 43.65 24.09
CA ASP A 212 5.18 45.01 23.83
C ASP A 212 6.18 45.01 22.67
N LYS A 213 7.09 44.04 22.63
CA LYS A 213 8.00 43.84 21.49
C LYS A 213 7.25 43.55 20.19
N GLY A 214 6.19 42.75 20.26
CA GLY A 214 5.30 42.49 19.15
C GLY A 214 4.63 43.77 18.65
N ILE A 215 4.12 44.62 19.55
CA ILE A 215 3.47 45.90 19.20
C ILE A 215 4.48 46.84 18.54
N GLU A 216 5.67 47.00 19.12
CA GLU A 216 6.76 47.83 18.55
C GLU A 216 7.13 47.36 17.13
N THR A 217 7.21 46.05 16.93
CA THR A 217 7.53 45.43 15.63
C THR A 217 6.38 45.60 14.64
N SER A 218 5.14 45.37 15.08
CA SER A 218 3.97 45.45 14.22
C SER A 218 3.67 46.87 13.76
N LEU A 219 4.11 47.90 14.50
CA LEU A 219 4.03 49.29 14.06
C LEU A 219 4.98 49.62 12.90
N LYS A 220 6.06 48.83 12.73
CA LYS A 220 7.00 48.92 11.61
C LYS A 220 6.53 48.13 10.38
N ASP A 221 5.64 47.14 10.56
CA ASP A 221 5.01 46.40 9.46
C ASP A 221 4.04 47.32 8.69
N PRO A 222 4.23 47.53 7.37
CA PRO A 222 3.31 48.32 6.55
C PRO A 222 1.86 47.81 6.62
N GLN A 223 1.66 46.50 6.78
CA GLN A 223 0.33 45.88 6.82
C GLN A 223 -0.27 45.86 8.24
N LYS A 224 0.55 46.05 9.28
CA LYS A 224 0.17 45.97 10.71
C LYS A 224 -0.62 44.70 11.05
N ARG A 225 -0.29 43.56 10.43
CA ARG A 225 -1.16 42.37 10.36
C ARG A 225 -1.63 41.83 11.71
N TYR A 226 -0.80 41.91 12.74
CA TYR A 226 -1.04 41.28 14.05
C TYR A 226 -1.25 42.28 15.18
N ILE A 227 -1.30 43.59 14.90
CA ILE A 227 -1.32 44.63 15.93
C ILE A 227 -2.52 44.49 16.88
N TYR A 228 -3.70 44.18 16.34
CA TYR A 228 -4.90 44.01 17.15
C TYR A 228 -4.81 42.77 18.06
N ALA A 229 -4.24 41.68 17.55
CA ALA A 229 -4.09 40.43 18.28
C ALA A 229 -3.13 40.61 19.46
N LEU A 230 -2.05 41.37 19.24
CA LEU A 230 -1.08 41.72 20.28
C LEU A 230 -1.70 42.56 21.40
N TYR A 231 -2.45 43.62 21.05
CA TYR A 231 -3.17 44.41 22.05
C TYR A 231 -4.25 43.60 22.78
N SER A 232 -4.96 42.71 22.07
CA SER A 232 -5.95 41.81 22.67
C SER A 232 -5.31 40.85 23.67
N GLY A 233 -4.20 40.20 23.28
CA GLY A 233 -3.44 39.30 24.15
C GLY A 233 -2.89 40.03 25.38
N LEU A 234 -2.34 41.23 25.21
CA LEU A 234 -1.92 42.06 26.35
C LEU A 234 -3.10 42.40 27.27
N GLY A 235 -4.29 42.67 26.72
CA GLY A 235 -5.52 42.81 27.49
C GLY A 235 -5.86 41.57 28.32
N ASP A 236 -5.75 40.37 27.72
CA ASP A 236 -5.99 39.10 28.40
C ASP A 236 -5.00 38.87 29.57
N ILE A 237 -3.74 39.26 29.41
CA ILE A 237 -2.76 39.22 30.51
C ILE A 237 -3.13 40.17 31.65
N GLU A 238 -3.58 41.38 31.33
CA GLU A 238 -4.02 42.33 32.36
C GLU A 238 -5.27 41.85 33.09
N VAL A 239 -6.22 41.19 32.41
CA VAL A 239 -7.37 40.54 33.08
C VAL A 239 -6.91 39.46 34.05
N ASN A 240 -5.96 38.62 33.64
CA ASN A 240 -5.41 37.56 34.50
C ASN A 240 -4.61 38.11 35.68
N ALA A 241 -4.03 39.30 35.54
CA ALA A 241 -3.39 40.05 36.60
C ALA A 241 -4.36 40.95 37.39
N GLU A 242 -5.67 40.82 37.16
CA GLU A 242 -6.76 41.59 37.79
C GLU A 242 -6.71 43.12 37.55
N ASN A 243 -5.94 43.57 36.56
CA ASN A 243 -5.81 44.96 36.15
C ASN A 243 -6.86 45.36 35.10
N TYR A 244 -8.15 45.26 35.44
CA TYR A 244 -9.24 45.39 34.49
C TYR A 244 -9.29 46.73 33.72
N THR A 245 -8.90 47.85 34.34
CA THR A 245 -8.84 49.15 33.67
C THR A 245 -7.80 49.17 32.55
N GLN A 246 -6.61 48.58 32.80
CA GLN A 246 -5.56 48.48 31.80
C GLN A 246 -5.93 47.47 30.70
N ALA A 247 -6.60 46.37 31.07
CA ALA A 247 -7.16 45.43 30.10
C ALA A 247 -8.11 46.12 29.12
N ILE A 248 -9.07 46.90 29.63
CA ILE A 248 -10.02 47.67 28.81
C ILE A 248 -9.30 48.65 27.88
N LYS A 249 -8.25 49.32 28.37
CA LYS A 249 -7.43 50.21 27.53
C LYS A 249 -6.79 49.45 26.36
N ASN A 250 -6.19 48.30 26.64
CA ASN A 250 -5.57 47.45 25.62
C ASN A 250 -6.59 46.91 24.62
N TYR A 251 -7.76 46.46 25.07
CA TYR A 251 -8.85 46.05 24.19
C TYR A 251 -9.37 47.18 23.30
N ASN A 252 -9.49 48.41 23.82
CA ASN A 252 -9.85 49.57 23.00
C ASN A 252 -8.75 49.92 21.99
N ASN A 253 -7.47 49.78 22.34
CA ASN A 253 -6.38 49.91 21.38
C ASN A 253 -6.51 48.87 20.27
N ALA A 254 -6.82 47.60 20.58
CA ALA A 254 -7.11 46.58 19.56
C ALA A 254 -8.28 47.01 18.64
N LEU A 255 -9.36 47.54 19.21
CA LEU A 255 -10.52 48.05 18.45
C LEU A 255 -10.20 49.28 17.59
N SER A 256 -9.21 50.10 17.94
CA SER A 256 -8.81 51.26 17.12
C SER A 256 -8.32 50.85 15.73
N PHE A 257 -7.85 49.60 15.58
CA PHE A 257 -7.50 48.98 14.29
C PHE A 257 -8.69 48.29 13.61
N SER A 258 -9.92 48.75 13.90
CA SER A 258 -11.19 48.09 13.51
C SER A 258 -11.33 47.70 12.04
N SER A 259 -10.68 48.38 11.09
CA SER A 259 -10.72 48.02 9.67
C SER A 259 -10.06 46.66 9.39
N GLN A 260 -9.15 46.21 10.25
CA GLN A 260 -8.41 44.96 10.10
C GLN A 260 -9.05 43.79 10.86
N LEU A 261 -10.02 44.04 11.75
CA LEU A 261 -10.62 42.99 12.56
C LEU A 261 -11.84 42.37 11.87
N PRO A 262 -11.87 41.03 11.70
CA PRO A 262 -13.07 40.34 11.28
C PRO A 262 -14.19 40.49 12.33
N PRO A 263 -15.48 40.40 11.94
CA PRO A 263 -16.60 40.56 12.86
C PRO A 263 -16.55 39.66 14.09
N TYR A 264 -16.08 38.41 13.95
CA TYR A 264 -15.95 37.50 15.09
C TYR A 264 -14.94 38.02 16.13
N ALA A 265 -13.80 38.56 15.69
CA ALA A 265 -12.78 39.11 16.59
C ALA A 265 -13.28 40.38 17.29
N LYS A 266 -14.06 41.23 16.60
CA LYS A 266 -14.72 42.38 17.23
C LYS A 266 -15.71 41.94 18.31
N SER A 267 -16.51 40.91 18.03
CA SER A 267 -17.47 40.36 19.00
C SER A 267 -16.76 39.87 20.26
N ASP A 268 -15.68 39.10 20.09
CA ASP A 268 -14.86 38.59 21.20
C ASP A 268 -14.29 39.72 22.07
N ILE A 269 -13.67 40.74 21.45
CA ILE A 269 -13.08 41.86 22.20
C ILE A 269 -14.16 42.67 22.95
N TYR A 270 -15.31 42.92 22.33
CA TYR A 270 -16.40 43.61 23.02
C TYR A 270 -16.94 42.82 24.21
N LYS A 271 -17.00 41.49 24.11
CA LYS A 271 -17.36 40.62 25.22
C LYS A 271 -16.33 40.72 26.35
N LYS A 272 -15.03 40.65 26.03
CA LYS A 272 -13.94 40.81 27.01
C LYS A 272 -13.97 42.16 27.73
N ILE A 273 -14.29 43.25 27.00
CA ILE A 273 -14.51 44.57 27.60
C ILE A 273 -15.71 44.56 28.55
N ALA A 274 -16.84 43.97 28.14
CA ALA A 274 -18.03 43.87 29.00
C ALA A 274 -17.75 43.07 30.28
N ASP A 275 -17.06 41.94 30.16
CA ASP A 275 -16.66 41.09 31.30
C ASP A 275 -15.71 41.84 32.25
N SER A 276 -14.80 42.64 31.71
CA SER A 276 -13.91 43.51 32.51
C SER A 276 -14.69 44.61 33.24
N TYR A 277 -15.67 45.25 32.59
CA TYR A 277 -16.53 46.23 33.26
C TYR A 277 -17.46 45.60 34.31
N LEU A 278 -17.84 44.33 34.15
CA LEU A 278 -18.60 43.59 35.14
C LEU A 278 -17.78 43.39 36.42
N LYS A 279 -16.49 43.05 36.29
CA LYS A 279 -15.55 42.98 37.43
C LYS A 279 -15.38 44.32 38.13
N LEU A 280 -15.38 45.42 37.37
CA LEU A 280 -15.37 46.80 37.87
C LEU A 280 -16.76 47.29 38.36
N LYS A 281 -17.81 46.46 38.32
CA LYS A 281 -19.18 46.78 38.73
C LYS A 281 -19.82 47.97 37.97
N SER A 282 -19.39 48.24 36.74
CA SER A 282 -19.90 49.34 35.90
C SER A 282 -21.03 48.88 34.96
N ILE A 283 -22.24 48.72 35.50
CA ILE A 283 -23.39 48.09 34.81
C ILE A 283 -23.75 48.78 33.48
N LYS A 284 -23.70 50.11 33.40
CA LYS A 284 -23.99 50.88 32.17
C LYS A 284 -23.05 50.48 31.03
N ASN A 285 -21.77 50.32 31.32
CA ASN A 285 -20.78 49.94 30.32
C ASN A 285 -20.92 48.46 29.94
N VAL A 286 -21.24 47.58 30.89
CA VAL A 286 -21.54 46.16 30.60
C VAL A 286 -22.61 46.07 29.51
N SER A 287 -23.77 46.71 29.69
CA SER A 287 -24.85 46.66 28.68
C SER A 287 -24.39 47.14 27.31
N LYS A 288 -23.74 48.31 27.24
CA LYS A 288 -23.24 48.91 25.98
C LYS A 288 -22.35 47.94 25.20
N TYR A 289 -21.40 47.31 25.89
CA TYR A 289 -20.42 46.44 25.25
C TYR A 289 -20.98 45.04 24.97
N THR A 290 -21.91 44.53 25.78
CA THR A 290 -22.67 43.31 25.47
C THR A 290 -23.53 43.47 24.21
N ASP A 291 -24.21 44.59 24.04
CA ASP A 291 -25.02 44.87 22.84
C ASP A 291 -24.13 44.98 21.58
N SER A 292 -22.98 45.63 21.73
CA SER A 292 -21.97 45.68 20.67
C SER A 292 -21.48 44.27 20.30
N ALA A 293 -21.18 43.43 21.28
CA ALA A 293 -20.76 42.05 21.05
C ALA A 293 -21.82 41.24 20.27
N LYS A 294 -23.11 41.41 20.60
CA LYS A 294 -24.23 40.76 19.90
C LYS A 294 -24.37 41.20 18.45
N ILE A 295 -24.22 42.50 18.17
CA ILE A 295 -24.28 43.03 16.79
C ILE A 295 -23.19 42.38 15.94
N TYR A 296 -21.96 42.29 16.47
CA TYR A 296 -20.85 41.70 15.74
C TYR A 296 -20.89 40.18 15.68
N SER A 297 -21.46 39.49 16.67
CA SER A 297 -21.69 38.04 16.59
C SER A 297 -22.71 37.71 15.50
N ALA A 298 -23.77 38.51 15.34
CA ALA A 298 -24.74 38.34 14.25
C ALA A 298 -24.08 38.56 12.88
N LYS A 299 -23.24 39.60 12.74
CA LYS A 299 -22.45 39.82 11.50
C LYS A 299 -21.50 38.67 11.22
N ALA A 300 -20.82 38.15 12.24
CA ALA A 300 -19.93 37.00 12.13
C ALA A 300 -20.68 35.74 11.69
N TYR A 301 -21.85 35.49 12.26
CA TYR A 301 -22.72 34.36 11.90
C TYR A 301 -23.15 34.43 10.44
N THR A 302 -23.62 35.59 9.96
CA THR A 302 -23.98 35.79 8.55
C THR A 302 -22.78 35.58 7.60
N GLN A 303 -21.58 35.97 8.02
CA GLN A 303 -20.34 35.76 7.24
C GLN A 303 -19.83 34.31 7.30
N SER A 304 -20.06 33.59 8.41
CA SER A 304 -19.50 32.26 8.69
C SER A 304 -20.38 31.10 8.21
N ASN A 305 -21.71 31.28 8.11
CA ASN A 305 -22.68 30.20 7.89
C ASN A 305 -22.83 29.66 6.45
N LYS A 306 -21.76 29.70 5.65
CA LYS A 306 -21.73 28.94 4.39
C LYS A 306 -20.40 28.21 4.15
N GLY A 307 -19.32 28.65 4.80
CA GLY A 307 -17.96 28.25 4.45
C GLY A 307 -17.27 27.32 5.45
N LEU A 308 -17.38 27.55 6.76
CA LEU A 308 -16.50 26.90 7.76
C LEU A 308 -16.90 25.45 8.05
N GLU A 309 -18.17 25.22 8.41
CA GLU A 309 -18.70 23.88 8.73
C GLU A 309 -18.61 22.97 7.50
N THR A 310 -19.07 23.46 6.34
CA THR A 310 -18.98 22.74 5.06
C THR A 310 -17.55 22.40 4.63
N ALA A 311 -16.57 23.30 4.80
CA ALA A 311 -15.19 23.04 4.38
C ALA A 311 -14.49 22.05 5.32
N VAL A 312 -14.64 22.23 6.64
CA VAL A 312 -14.05 21.32 7.63
C VAL A 312 -14.67 19.93 7.53
N ASP A 313 -16.00 19.84 7.41
CA ASP A 313 -16.70 18.57 7.28
C ASP A 313 -16.38 17.91 5.94
N LYS A 314 -16.30 18.66 4.85
CA LYS A 314 -15.87 18.12 3.56
C LYS A 314 -14.44 17.57 3.63
N ILE A 315 -13.49 18.30 4.21
CA ILE A 315 -12.09 17.81 4.33
C ILE A 315 -12.02 16.53 5.15
N LYS A 316 -12.77 16.46 6.27
CA LYS A 316 -12.88 15.23 7.06
C LYS A 316 -13.51 14.10 6.26
N ASN A 317 -14.60 14.37 5.55
CA ASN A 317 -15.33 13.38 4.77
C ASN A 317 -14.55 12.87 3.55
N ASP A 318 -13.83 13.75 2.84
CA ASP A 318 -12.96 13.39 1.72
C ASP A 318 -11.81 12.48 2.21
N LYS A 319 -11.24 12.74 3.40
CA LYS A 319 -10.26 11.85 4.03
C LYS A 319 -10.87 10.51 4.45
N ILE A 320 -12.06 10.52 5.06
CA ILE A 320 -12.78 9.29 5.42
C ILE A 320 -13.03 8.45 4.16
N ALA A 321 -13.42 9.07 3.05
CA ALA A 321 -13.61 8.38 1.77
C ALA A 321 -12.29 7.75 1.26
N ILE A 322 -11.16 8.46 1.32
CA ILE A 322 -9.84 7.92 0.93
C ILE A 322 -9.41 6.76 1.84
N ILE A 323 -9.64 6.88 3.16
CA ILE A 323 -9.33 5.82 4.13
C ILE A 323 -10.19 4.59 3.82
N ASN A 324 -11.50 4.76 3.64
CA ASN A 324 -12.42 3.68 3.29
C ASN A 324 -12.03 2.99 1.97
N GLU A 325 -11.56 3.74 0.98
CA GLU A 325 -11.06 3.16 -0.28
C GLU A 325 -9.81 2.30 -0.06
N LYS A 326 -8.87 2.76 0.78
CA LYS A 326 -7.67 2.00 1.15
C LYS A 326 -8.03 0.75 1.95
N GLU A 327 -8.92 0.85 2.94
CA GLU A 327 -9.39 -0.28 3.74
C GLU A 327 -10.10 -1.33 2.86
N LYS A 328 -10.92 -0.89 1.90
CA LYS A 328 -11.56 -1.78 0.93
C LYS A 328 -10.54 -2.54 0.07
N LYS A 329 -9.47 -1.88 -0.38
CA LYS A 329 -8.38 -2.54 -1.12
C LYS A 329 -7.67 -3.60 -0.27
N VAL A 330 -7.40 -3.30 1.00
CA VAL A 330 -6.78 -4.26 1.95
C VAL A 330 -7.72 -5.44 2.22
N SER A 331 -9.00 -5.19 2.47
CA SER A 331 -10.00 -6.24 2.69
C SER A 331 -10.14 -7.17 1.47
N ASN A 332 -10.14 -6.62 0.25
CA ASN A 332 -10.20 -7.42 -0.97
C ASN A 332 -8.98 -8.33 -1.12
N LEU A 333 -7.79 -7.85 -0.78
CA LEU A 333 -6.57 -8.66 -0.79
C LEU A 333 -6.65 -9.80 0.23
N LEU A 334 -7.20 -9.54 1.43
CA LEU A 334 -7.40 -10.55 2.47
C LEU A 334 -8.37 -11.66 2.01
N TYR A 335 -9.49 -11.31 1.39
CA TYR A 335 -10.44 -12.29 0.84
C TYR A 335 -9.82 -13.15 -0.25
N LEU A 336 -8.99 -12.56 -1.11
CA LEU A 336 -8.27 -13.29 -2.15
C LEU A 336 -7.28 -14.31 -1.55
N LEU A 337 -6.53 -13.92 -0.52
CA LEU A 337 -5.62 -14.81 0.19
C LEU A 337 -6.36 -15.97 0.88
N LEU A 338 -7.50 -15.68 1.52
CA LEU A 338 -8.34 -16.73 2.14
C LEU A 338 -8.91 -17.70 1.09
N PHE A 339 -9.33 -17.19 -0.06
CA PHE A 339 -9.82 -18.02 -1.17
C PHE A 339 -8.76 -18.98 -1.70
N PHE A 340 -7.55 -18.49 -1.97
CA PHE A 340 -6.44 -19.34 -2.41
C PHE A 340 -5.96 -20.30 -1.32
N GLY A 341 -5.97 -19.88 -0.05
CA GLY A 341 -5.70 -20.75 1.09
C GLY A 341 -6.69 -21.90 1.19
N ALA A 342 -7.99 -21.63 1.02
CA ALA A 342 -9.02 -22.67 1.01
C ALA A 342 -8.84 -23.65 -0.16
N LEU A 343 -8.51 -23.15 -1.36
CA LEU A 343 -8.22 -24.02 -2.52
C LEU A 343 -7.02 -24.94 -2.27
N LEU A 344 -5.96 -24.47 -1.62
CA LEU A 344 -4.80 -25.29 -1.25
C LEU A 344 -5.19 -26.37 -0.24
N ILE A 345 -6.01 -26.04 0.77
CA ILE A 345 -6.50 -27.02 1.75
C ILE A 345 -7.37 -28.09 1.06
N ILE A 346 -8.26 -27.68 0.16
CA ILE A 346 -9.10 -28.62 -0.62
C ILE A 346 -8.23 -29.51 -1.51
N SER A 347 -7.24 -28.94 -2.19
CA SER A 347 -6.32 -29.66 -3.08
C SER A 347 -5.49 -30.70 -2.31
N THR A 348 -4.92 -30.31 -1.17
CA THR A 348 -4.16 -31.22 -0.30
C THR A 348 -5.03 -32.33 0.27
N LEU A 349 -6.23 -32.02 0.75
CA LEU A 349 -7.19 -33.01 1.22
C LEU A 349 -7.56 -34.01 0.11
N TRP A 350 -7.88 -33.51 -1.08
CA TRP A 350 -8.20 -34.33 -2.24
C TRP A 350 -7.04 -35.26 -2.63
N TYR A 351 -5.81 -34.74 -2.62
CA TYR A 351 -4.60 -35.52 -2.86
C TYR A 351 -4.44 -36.67 -1.86
N PHE A 352 -4.60 -36.41 -0.56
CA PHE A 352 -4.53 -37.45 0.48
C PHE A 352 -5.64 -38.50 0.38
N LEU A 353 -6.87 -38.08 0.07
CA LEU A 353 -7.99 -39.00 -0.15
C LEU A 353 -7.72 -39.90 -1.36
N ASN A 354 -7.13 -39.36 -2.43
CA ASN A 354 -6.77 -40.12 -3.62
C ASN A 354 -5.65 -41.14 -3.33
N LEU A 355 -4.62 -40.76 -2.56
CA LEU A 355 -3.59 -41.69 -2.10
C LEU A 355 -4.17 -42.84 -1.27
N LYS A 356 -5.08 -42.54 -0.34
CA LYS A 356 -5.74 -43.56 0.49
C LYS A 356 -6.57 -44.52 -0.36
N LYS A 357 -7.31 -44.00 -1.35
CA LYS A 357 -8.08 -44.81 -2.31
C LYS A 357 -7.18 -45.74 -3.12
N GLN A 358 -6.07 -45.23 -3.64
CA GLN A 358 -5.10 -46.02 -4.41
C GLN A 358 -4.47 -47.13 -3.56
N LYS A 359 -4.11 -46.85 -2.30
CA LYS A 359 -3.58 -47.86 -1.37
C LYS A 359 -4.57 -48.99 -1.11
N LYS A 360 -5.86 -48.66 -0.94
CA LYS A 360 -6.91 -49.66 -0.74
C LYS A 360 -7.08 -50.57 -1.96
N LEU A 361 -7.13 -49.99 -3.16
CA LEU A 361 -7.22 -50.74 -4.42
C LEU A 361 -6.02 -51.68 -4.61
N TYR A 362 -4.81 -51.23 -4.27
CA TYR A 362 -3.62 -52.07 -4.32
C TYR A 362 -3.68 -53.23 -3.32
N GLN A 363 -4.15 -53.00 -2.10
CA GLN A 363 -4.32 -54.07 -1.10
C GLN A 363 -5.37 -55.10 -1.53
N GLU A 364 -6.50 -54.65 -2.09
CA GLU A 364 -7.52 -55.54 -2.67
C GLU A 364 -6.93 -56.38 -3.82
N TYR A 365 -6.12 -55.77 -4.69
CA TYR A 365 -5.42 -56.47 -5.76
C TYR A 365 -4.44 -57.54 -5.23
N VAL A 366 -3.61 -57.22 -4.23
CA VAL A 366 -2.66 -58.17 -3.63
C VAL A 366 -3.38 -59.34 -2.96
N LEU A 367 -4.47 -59.07 -2.24
CA LEU A 367 -5.33 -60.11 -1.64
C LEU A 367 -5.93 -61.03 -2.71
N GLN A 368 -6.40 -60.45 -3.81
CA GLN A 368 -6.93 -61.22 -4.94
C GLN A 368 -5.86 -62.11 -5.57
N ALA A 369 -4.66 -61.59 -5.82
CA ALA A 369 -3.53 -62.36 -6.36
C ALA A 369 -3.10 -63.51 -5.43
N GLN A 370 -3.10 -63.29 -4.11
CA GLN A 370 -2.82 -64.34 -3.12
C GLN A 370 -3.92 -65.41 -3.09
N SER A 371 -5.18 -65.01 -3.18
CA SER A 371 -6.30 -65.96 -3.22
C SER A 371 -6.31 -66.82 -4.49
N LEU A 372 -5.99 -66.25 -5.66
CA LEU A 372 -5.87 -66.98 -6.92
C LEU A 372 -4.76 -68.04 -6.86
N ASN A 373 -3.61 -67.71 -6.29
CA ASN A 373 -2.51 -68.67 -6.08
C ASN A 373 -2.90 -69.77 -5.08
N LYS A 374 -3.63 -69.42 -4.01
CA LYS A 374 -4.11 -70.40 -3.02
C LYS A 374 -5.16 -71.35 -3.61
N THR A 375 -6.13 -70.83 -4.37
CA THR A 375 -7.13 -71.65 -5.07
C THR A 375 -6.48 -72.52 -6.14
N GLN A 376 -5.50 -72.05 -6.91
CA GLN A 376 -4.75 -72.90 -7.84
C GLN A 376 -3.99 -74.01 -7.12
N THR A 377 -3.36 -73.72 -5.98
CA THR A 377 -2.63 -74.74 -5.20
C THR A 377 -3.58 -75.78 -4.59
N GLU A 378 -4.74 -75.36 -4.07
CA GLU A 378 -5.78 -76.26 -3.55
C GLU A 378 -6.44 -77.08 -4.67
N THR A 379 -6.71 -76.49 -5.84
CA THR A 379 -7.27 -77.19 -7.02
C THR A 379 -6.27 -78.21 -7.61
N ILE A 380 -4.96 -77.92 -7.56
CA ILE A 380 -3.91 -78.87 -7.95
C ILE A 380 -3.84 -80.04 -6.95
N ILE A 381 -3.94 -79.78 -5.64
CA ILE A 381 -3.95 -80.84 -4.61
C ILE A 381 -5.23 -81.70 -4.69
N GLU A 382 -6.39 -81.11 -4.95
CA GLU A 382 -7.67 -81.81 -5.07
C GLU A 382 -7.80 -82.59 -6.40
N SER A 383 -7.19 -82.09 -7.49
CA SER A 383 -7.13 -82.79 -8.78
C SER A 383 -6.09 -83.92 -8.80
N LEU A 384 -5.02 -83.84 -8.02
CA LEU A 384 -4.07 -84.94 -7.78
C LEU A 384 -4.66 -86.05 -6.90
N ALA A 385 -5.59 -85.72 -6.00
CA ALA A 385 -6.27 -86.70 -5.15
C ALA A 385 -7.41 -87.47 -5.86
N ASN A 386 -8.01 -86.90 -6.91
CA ASN A 386 -9.22 -87.44 -7.57
C ASN A 386 -8.99 -88.04 -8.97
N HIS A 387 -7.75 -88.28 -9.38
CA HIS A 387 -7.42 -88.94 -10.64
C HIS A 387 -6.69 -90.28 -10.43
N SER A 388 -7.39 -91.20 -9.78
CA SER A 388 -7.15 -92.64 -9.91
C SER A 388 -8.44 -93.32 -10.38
N GLN A 389 -8.76 -93.17 -11.67
CA GLN A 389 -9.49 -94.12 -12.53
C GLN A 389 -10.11 -93.37 -13.72
N THR A 390 -9.43 -93.37 -14.88
CA THR A 390 -9.98 -93.83 -16.16
C THR A 390 -8.91 -93.81 -17.26
N SER A 391 -9.01 -94.83 -18.11
CA SER A 391 -8.07 -95.37 -19.08
C SER A 391 -7.69 -94.48 -20.28
N ILE A 392 -6.40 -94.57 -20.65
CA ILE A 392 -5.80 -94.46 -22.01
C ILE A 392 -5.65 -93.02 -22.57
N SER A 393 -4.76 -92.24 -21.96
CA SER A 393 -3.95 -91.16 -22.60
C SER A 393 -2.77 -90.69 -21.70
N THR A 394 -2.57 -91.32 -20.54
CA THR A 394 -1.91 -90.69 -19.39
C THR A 394 -0.39 -90.57 -19.52
N ASP A 395 0.31 -91.55 -20.10
CA ASP A 395 1.79 -91.51 -20.12
C ASP A 395 2.32 -90.40 -21.04
N LEU A 396 1.72 -90.21 -22.22
CA LEU A 396 2.11 -89.15 -23.15
C LEU A 396 1.70 -87.76 -22.65
N GLU A 397 0.56 -87.66 -21.96
CA GLU A 397 0.15 -86.40 -21.35
C GLU A 397 1.06 -86.02 -20.18
N LEU A 398 1.40 -86.99 -19.32
CA LEU A 398 2.35 -86.80 -18.22
C LEU A 398 3.76 -86.45 -18.74
N ASP A 399 4.24 -87.13 -19.79
CA ASP A 399 5.52 -86.81 -20.45
C ASP A 399 5.54 -85.38 -21.01
N ILE A 400 4.45 -84.94 -21.67
CA ILE A 400 4.36 -83.56 -22.15
C ILE A 400 4.28 -82.56 -21.01
N LEU A 401 3.57 -82.87 -19.92
CA LEU A 401 3.50 -82.00 -18.75
C LEU A 401 4.85 -81.88 -18.03
N GLU A 402 5.60 -82.97 -17.91
CA GLU A 402 6.95 -82.97 -17.38
C GLU A 402 7.88 -82.11 -18.25
N LYS A 403 7.83 -82.30 -19.57
CA LYS A 403 8.63 -81.48 -20.51
C LYS A 403 8.20 -80.00 -20.52
N LEU A 404 6.91 -79.70 -20.32
CA LEU A 404 6.43 -78.32 -20.15
C LEU A 404 6.97 -77.71 -18.84
N ASN A 405 7.00 -78.48 -17.76
CA ASN A 405 7.60 -78.03 -16.51
C ASN A 405 9.12 -77.77 -16.68
N ILE A 406 9.85 -78.61 -17.42
CA ILE A 406 11.26 -78.35 -17.76
C ILE A 406 11.37 -77.05 -18.57
N PHE A 407 10.54 -76.90 -19.61
CA PHE A 407 10.48 -75.68 -20.44
C PHE A 407 10.23 -74.40 -19.62
N GLU A 408 9.34 -74.46 -18.62
CA GLU A 408 9.07 -73.35 -17.70
C GLU A 408 10.25 -73.07 -16.75
N ASN A 409 10.82 -74.11 -16.14
CA ASN A 409 11.91 -73.97 -15.18
C ASN A 409 13.23 -73.51 -15.83
N GLU A 410 13.48 -73.89 -17.08
CA GLU A 410 14.61 -73.44 -17.89
C GLU A 410 14.38 -72.05 -18.53
N GLU A 411 13.25 -71.40 -18.22
CA GLU A 411 12.87 -70.07 -18.72
C GLU A 411 12.85 -69.97 -20.26
N MET A 412 12.69 -71.08 -20.97
CA MET A 412 12.76 -71.15 -22.44
C MET A 412 11.66 -70.32 -23.13
N PHE A 413 10.59 -69.98 -22.42
CA PHE A 413 9.54 -69.08 -22.88
C PHE A 413 10.03 -67.65 -23.18
N ARG A 414 11.23 -67.27 -22.72
CA ARG A 414 11.84 -65.94 -22.98
C ARG A 414 12.31 -65.75 -24.42
N ASP A 415 12.42 -66.83 -25.20
CA ASP A 415 12.73 -66.76 -26.62
C ASP A 415 11.66 -65.95 -27.38
N GLN A 416 12.07 -64.85 -28.01
CA GLN A 416 11.17 -63.93 -28.71
C GLN A 416 10.45 -64.58 -29.90
N ASP A 417 11.05 -65.61 -30.51
CA ASP A 417 10.51 -66.36 -31.65
C ASP A 417 9.72 -67.61 -31.22
N MET A 418 9.42 -67.74 -29.92
CA MET A 418 8.67 -68.88 -29.39
C MET A 418 7.26 -68.94 -29.97
N SER A 419 6.99 -69.99 -30.74
CA SER A 419 5.69 -70.28 -31.35
C SER A 419 5.20 -71.65 -30.94
N LEU A 420 3.89 -71.91 -31.06
CA LEU A 420 3.30 -73.21 -30.73
C LEU A 420 3.97 -74.35 -31.53
N SER A 421 4.34 -74.07 -32.79
CA SER A 421 5.08 -75.03 -33.63
C SER A 421 6.46 -75.33 -33.06
N LYS A 422 7.21 -74.29 -32.69
CA LYS A 422 8.55 -74.42 -32.11
C LYS A 422 8.50 -75.22 -30.80
N LEU A 423 7.55 -74.91 -29.92
CA LEU A 423 7.37 -75.65 -28.67
C LEU A 423 6.94 -77.11 -28.94
N ALA A 424 6.01 -77.36 -29.86
CA ALA A 424 5.61 -78.72 -30.21
C ALA A 424 6.79 -79.57 -30.71
N SER A 425 7.67 -78.96 -31.53
CA SER A 425 8.92 -79.60 -31.96
C SER A 425 9.87 -79.87 -30.79
N HIS A 426 10.08 -78.91 -29.88
CA HIS A 426 10.93 -79.11 -28.69
C HIS A 426 10.43 -80.24 -27.79
N LEU A 427 9.11 -80.40 -27.65
CA LEU A 427 8.50 -81.41 -26.79
C LEU A 427 8.31 -82.76 -27.50
N ASN A 428 8.68 -82.88 -28.78
CA ASN A 428 8.43 -84.03 -29.66
C ASN A 428 6.94 -84.41 -29.76
N THR A 429 6.07 -83.42 -29.99
CA THR A 429 4.62 -83.61 -30.14
C THR A 429 4.06 -82.81 -31.32
N ASN A 430 2.74 -82.87 -31.54
CA ASN A 430 2.06 -82.07 -32.55
C ASN A 430 1.36 -80.84 -31.94
N THR A 431 1.21 -79.77 -32.73
CA THR A 431 0.64 -78.49 -32.30
C THR A 431 -0.80 -78.60 -31.80
N ASN A 432 -1.62 -79.46 -32.41
CA ASN A 432 -3.01 -79.68 -31.99
C ASN A 432 -3.09 -80.30 -30.60
N TYR A 433 -2.27 -81.32 -30.35
CA TYR A 433 -2.23 -82.02 -29.07
C TYR A 433 -1.67 -81.11 -27.96
N LEU A 434 -0.59 -80.39 -28.23
CA LEU A 434 -0.03 -79.41 -27.30
C LEU A 434 -1.00 -78.27 -26.98
N SER A 435 -1.65 -77.69 -28.00
CA SER A 435 -2.66 -76.65 -27.80
C SER A 435 -3.83 -77.15 -26.96
N ARG A 436 -4.27 -78.40 -27.19
CA ARG A 436 -5.32 -79.05 -26.39
C ARG A 436 -4.89 -79.20 -24.94
N ILE A 437 -3.67 -79.69 -24.68
CA ILE A 437 -3.13 -79.84 -23.31
C ILE A 437 -3.03 -78.47 -22.62
N ILE A 438 -2.49 -77.45 -23.30
CA ILE A 438 -2.35 -76.11 -22.71
C ILE A 438 -3.72 -75.54 -22.34
N ASN A 439 -4.71 -75.65 -23.24
CA ASN A 439 -6.06 -75.20 -22.96
C ASN A 439 -6.72 -76.01 -21.83
N GLN A 440 -6.56 -77.34 -21.79
CA GLN A 440 -7.19 -78.19 -20.78
C GLN A 440 -6.59 -78.00 -19.38
N ARG A 441 -5.26 -77.84 -19.28
CA ARG A 441 -4.56 -77.81 -17.99
C ARG A 441 -4.38 -76.41 -17.44
N TYR A 442 -4.17 -75.41 -18.30
CA TYR A 442 -3.95 -74.02 -17.89
C TYR A 442 -5.13 -73.10 -18.19
N ASN A 443 -6.17 -73.59 -18.87
CA ASN A 443 -7.33 -72.80 -19.31
C ASN A 443 -6.94 -71.56 -20.14
N LYS A 444 -5.91 -71.71 -20.99
CA LYS A 444 -5.32 -70.62 -21.77
C LYS A 444 -5.01 -71.08 -23.19
N ASN A 445 -5.11 -70.16 -24.16
CA ASN A 445 -4.47 -70.34 -25.45
C ASN A 445 -2.93 -70.17 -25.32
N PHE A 446 -2.18 -70.68 -26.29
CA PHE A 446 -0.71 -70.63 -26.30
C PHE A 446 -0.14 -69.22 -26.07
N ASN A 447 -0.68 -68.20 -26.75
CA ASN A 447 -0.19 -66.83 -26.65
C ASN A 447 -0.36 -66.27 -25.22
N ASN A 448 -1.51 -66.53 -24.60
CA ASN A 448 -1.77 -66.13 -23.22
C ASN A 448 -0.90 -66.91 -22.23
N TYR A 449 -0.72 -68.21 -22.44
CA TYR A 449 0.15 -69.05 -21.64
C TYR A 449 1.59 -68.54 -21.62
N ILE A 450 2.20 -68.33 -22.81
CA ILE A 450 3.57 -67.79 -22.91
C ILE A 450 3.65 -66.38 -22.32
N SER A 451 2.72 -65.50 -22.68
CA SER A 451 2.83 -64.11 -22.24
C SER A 451 2.68 -63.98 -20.73
N GLU A 452 1.86 -64.81 -20.08
CA GLU A 452 1.73 -64.80 -18.62
C GLU A 452 2.98 -65.34 -17.92
N LEU A 453 3.61 -66.39 -18.44
CA LEU A 453 4.91 -66.87 -17.95
C LEU A 453 5.97 -65.76 -18.00
N ARG A 454 6.03 -65.02 -19.11
CA ARG A 454 6.94 -63.88 -19.30
C ARG A 454 6.69 -62.75 -18.30
N ILE A 455 5.42 -62.40 -18.05
CA ILE A 455 5.06 -61.40 -17.04
C ILE A 455 5.40 -61.88 -15.63
N ASN A 456 5.12 -63.13 -15.29
CA ASN A 456 5.45 -63.71 -13.98
C ASN A 456 6.96 -63.77 -13.73
N TYR A 457 7.74 -64.09 -14.77
CA TYR A 457 9.20 -64.03 -14.72
C TYR A 457 9.70 -62.62 -14.38
N ILE A 458 9.23 -61.59 -15.10
CA ILE A 458 9.76 -60.24 -14.89
C ILE A 458 9.30 -59.63 -13.57
N THR A 459 8.08 -59.91 -13.12
CA THR A 459 7.59 -59.46 -11.81
C THR A 459 8.40 -60.11 -10.68
N LYS A 460 8.72 -61.41 -10.82
CA LYS A 460 9.63 -62.12 -9.90
C LYS A 460 11.02 -61.47 -9.89
N LYS A 461 11.63 -61.20 -11.05
CA LYS A 461 12.95 -60.54 -11.13
C LYS A 461 12.95 -59.14 -10.51
N ILE A 462 11.93 -58.32 -10.76
CA ILE A 462 11.78 -56.97 -10.17
C ILE A 462 11.66 -57.05 -8.63
N THR A 463 10.98 -58.08 -8.13
CA THR A 463 10.75 -58.29 -6.70
C THR A 463 12.01 -58.78 -6.01
N GLU A 464 12.66 -59.82 -6.55
CA GLU A 464 13.82 -60.49 -5.94
C GLU A 464 15.14 -59.75 -6.15
N ASN A 465 15.31 -59.02 -7.26
CA ASN A 465 16.56 -58.34 -7.62
C ASN A 465 16.38 -56.82 -7.68
N PRO A 466 16.86 -56.05 -6.69
CA PRO A 466 16.69 -54.60 -6.66
C PRO A 466 17.26 -53.84 -7.86
N SER A 467 18.24 -54.40 -8.57
CA SER A 467 18.81 -53.83 -9.80
C SER A 467 17.78 -53.73 -10.92
N TYR A 468 16.84 -54.67 -11.00
CA TYR A 468 15.81 -54.71 -12.03
C TYR A 468 14.85 -53.53 -11.96
N ARG A 469 14.73 -52.88 -10.79
CA ARG A 469 13.85 -51.71 -10.59
C ARG A 469 14.35 -50.44 -11.28
N ASN A 470 15.63 -50.41 -11.63
CA ASN A 470 16.27 -49.26 -12.29
C ASN A 470 16.35 -49.40 -13.81
N TYR A 471 16.00 -50.56 -14.37
CA TYR A 471 16.01 -50.74 -15.82
C TYR A 471 14.82 -50.02 -16.48
N LYS A 472 15.04 -49.58 -17.71
CA LYS A 472 13.97 -49.01 -18.54
C LYS A 472 12.93 -50.08 -18.84
N ILE A 473 11.66 -49.70 -18.92
CA ILE A 473 10.55 -50.61 -19.25
C ILE A 473 10.80 -51.34 -20.57
N SER A 474 11.46 -50.69 -21.54
CA SER A 474 11.88 -51.31 -22.81
C SER A 474 12.81 -52.51 -22.60
N PHE A 475 13.76 -52.41 -21.68
CA PHE A 475 14.68 -53.50 -21.35
C PHE A 475 13.96 -54.64 -20.62
N LEU A 476 13.03 -54.31 -19.72
CA LEU A 476 12.23 -55.32 -19.01
C LEU A 476 11.32 -56.11 -19.98
N ALA A 477 10.78 -55.44 -21.00
CA ALA A 477 10.02 -56.08 -22.06
C ALA A 477 10.91 -57.05 -22.88
N GLU A 478 12.11 -56.60 -23.25
CA GLU A 478 13.07 -57.40 -24.02
C GLU A 478 13.59 -58.62 -23.23
N ASP A 479 13.99 -58.43 -21.96
CA ASP A 479 14.51 -59.50 -21.09
C ASP A 479 13.47 -60.58 -20.79
N SER A 480 12.19 -60.19 -20.76
CA SER A 480 11.07 -61.12 -20.61
C SER A 480 10.64 -61.77 -21.93
N GLY A 481 11.21 -61.40 -23.07
CA GLY A 481 10.92 -62.04 -24.36
C GLY A 481 9.80 -61.40 -25.18
N PHE A 482 9.36 -60.19 -24.86
CA PHE A 482 8.41 -59.45 -25.69
C PHE A 482 9.11 -58.66 -26.80
N VAL A 483 8.63 -58.82 -28.04
CA VAL A 483 9.10 -58.05 -29.20
C VAL A 483 8.64 -56.58 -29.14
N SER A 484 7.46 -56.32 -28.56
CA SER A 484 6.86 -54.97 -28.53
C SER A 484 6.62 -54.47 -27.12
N HIS A 485 7.09 -53.25 -26.85
CA HIS A 485 6.83 -52.52 -25.60
C HIS A 485 5.33 -52.30 -25.34
N SER A 486 4.52 -52.08 -26.39
CA SER A 486 3.07 -51.88 -26.24
C SER A 486 2.36 -53.19 -25.87
N ALA A 487 2.77 -54.31 -26.47
CA ALA A 487 2.26 -55.63 -26.13
C ALA A 487 2.62 -56.01 -24.69
N PHE A 488 3.89 -55.78 -24.31
CA PHE A 488 4.34 -55.96 -22.93
C PHE A 488 3.51 -55.13 -21.95
N SER A 489 3.38 -53.81 -22.17
CA SER A 489 2.68 -52.92 -21.24
C SER A 489 1.20 -53.29 -21.08
N THR A 490 0.55 -53.70 -22.17
CA THR A 490 -0.85 -54.14 -22.16
C THR A 490 -1.00 -55.43 -21.38
N LYS A 491 -0.18 -56.44 -21.68
CA LYS A 491 -0.25 -57.74 -21.03
C LYS A 491 0.20 -57.70 -19.57
N PHE A 492 1.21 -56.89 -19.27
CA PHE A 492 1.65 -56.62 -17.90
C PHE A 492 0.50 -56.04 -17.08
N LYS A 493 -0.25 -55.06 -17.61
CA LYS A 493 -1.41 -54.51 -16.90
C LYS A 493 -2.57 -55.50 -16.80
N GLU A 494 -2.78 -56.33 -17.81
CA GLU A 494 -3.82 -57.37 -17.79
C GLU A 494 -3.54 -58.42 -16.69
N VAL A 495 -2.29 -58.88 -16.57
CA VAL A 495 -1.89 -59.89 -15.58
C VAL A 495 -1.70 -59.28 -14.19
N THR A 496 -1.07 -58.10 -14.09
CA THR A 496 -0.70 -57.48 -12.80
C THR A 496 -1.68 -56.42 -12.29
N GLY A 497 -2.73 -56.09 -13.04
CA GLY A 497 -3.70 -55.03 -12.71
C GLY A 497 -3.16 -53.59 -12.80
N VAL A 498 -1.84 -53.37 -12.85
CA VAL A 498 -1.18 -52.05 -12.84
C VAL A 498 -0.20 -51.90 -14.00
N SER A 499 0.12 -50.66 -14.41
CA SER A 499 1.12 -50.48 -15.48
C SER A 499 2.54 -50.84 -14.99
N PRO A 500 3.49 -51.20 -15.88
CA PRO A 500 4.87 -51.44 -15.50
C PRO A 500 5.51 -50.27 -14.73
N SER A 501 5.21 -49.02 -15.14
CA SER A 501 5.68 -47.81 -14.45
C SER A 501 5.15 -47.69 -13.02
N GLN A 502 3.88 -48.03 -12.79
CA GLN A 502 3.28 -48.04 -11.45
C GLN A 502 3.87 -49.16 -10.61
N PHE A 503 4.08 -50.35 -11.18
CA PHE A 503 4.71 -51.47 -10.49
C PHE A 503 6.15 -51.16 -10.02
N LEU A 504 6.92 -50.47 -10.85
CA LEU A 504 8.27 -49.99 -10.49
C LEU A 504 8.25 -48.90 -9.41
N SER A 505 7.28 -47.98 -9.43
CA SER A 505 7.20 -46.95 -8.38
C SER A 505 6.81 -47.55 -7.02
N PHE A 506 5.90 -48.53 -6.98
CA PHE A 506 5.56 -49.23 -5.74
C PHE A 506 6.76 -49.97 -5.14
N SER A 507 7.49 -50.75 -5.94
CA SER A 507 8.67 -51.52 -5.50
C SER A 507 9.88 -50.64 -5.13
N SER A 508 9.91 -49.38 -5.56
CA SER A 508 10.93 -48.39 -5.17
C SER A 508 10.61 -47.73 -3.82
N SER A 509 9.32 -47.61 -3.48
CA SER A 509 8.81 -46.88 -2.30
C SER A 509 9.06 -47.62 -0.99
N GLU A 510 9.17 -48.95 -1.01
CA GLU A 510 9.47 -49.78 0.19
C GLU A 510 10.85 -49.47 0.82
N ARG A 511 11.78 -48.88 0.05
CA ARG A 511 13.12 -48.49 0.55
C ARG A 511 13.13 -47.19 1.35
N GLN A 512 12.04 -46.40 1.33
CA GLN A 512 11.92 -45.18 2.13
C GLN A 512 11.24 -45.42 3.51
N ILE A 513 10.78 -46.64 3.77
CA ILE A 513 10.01 -47.00 4.97
C ILE A 513 10.68 -48.13 5.78
N SER A 514 11.78 -48.72 5.28
CA SER A 514 12.58 -49.73 6.00
C SER A 514 13.85 -49.15 6.62
#